data_AF-A0A1M5GTW6-F1
#
_entry.id   AF-A0A1M5GTW6-F1
#
_cell.length_a   1.000
_cell.length_b   1.000
_cell.length_c   1.000
_cell.angle_alpha   90.00
_cell.angle_beta   90.00
_cell.angle_gamma   90.00
#
_symmetry.space_group_name_H-M   'P 1'
#
loop_
_entity.id
_entity.type
_entity.pdbx_description
1 polymer ?
#
loop_
_entity_poly.entity_id
_entity_poly.type
_entity_poly.pdbx_seq_one_letter_code
_entity_poly.pdbx_strand_id
1 'polypeptide(L)'
;MSIYNNGDQNYAITNQNPCTTNHIFLSPVSNELEYENWTRQIGSLLQIGNQLANLKPILDLLIALVEPERMFLLNHEAITDYDIKASTEIVLVINREKKLSSDKPLRTISKVACFQNNNVLLSVHSSTKLDGYLTDGHPYYSSHFKEKHLVFSGTMYRLLQTPQEVLTEIKKIAKDVFEKGIEKTQDTLERAIECEEKNMLNLSALMIHQSLEQIFRTILWTFEHFPFNGTHNLFKLQKHACLYMPQLFGIIDKSSLECLYMAYQSQAMDRFDISEVLDISILCNKVQTLINIAKDVFVKKLSLFDSKN
;
A
#
# COMPACT_ATOMS: atom_id res chain seq x y z
N MET A 1 -65.21 -21.93 33.93
CA MET A 1 -65.34 -23.39 34.02
C MET A 1 -63.93 -23.95 33.91
N SER A 2 -63.39 -24.40 35.05
CA SER A 2 -62.17 -25.20 35.30
C SER A 2 -60.89 -24.80 34.52
N ILE A 3 -59.96 -24.00 35.05
CA ILE A 3 -58.92 -24.29 36.08
C ILE A 3 -58.28 -25.69 35.94
N TYR A 4 -57.02 -25.73 35.51
CA TYR A 4 -55.97 -26.44 36.26
C TYR A 4 -54.65 -25.66 36.19
N ASN A 5 -54.20 -25.30 37.39
CA ASN A 5 -52.93 -24.71 37.75
C ASN A 5 -52.03 -25.86 38.26
N ASN A 6 -50.74 -25.81 37.99
CA ASN A 6 -49.71 -26.40 38.85
C ASN A 6 -48.39 -25.72 38.52
N GLY A 7 -48.04 -24.74 39.36
CA GLY A 7 -46.69 -24.24 39.45
C GLY A 7 -45.83 -25.12 40.35
N ASP A 8 -44.52 -24.97 40.21
CA ASP A 8 -43.54 -24.96 41.29
C ASP A 8 -42.32 -24.19 40.77
N GLN A 9 -42.18 -22.93 41.21
CA GLN A 9 -41.25 -22.46 42.26
C GLN A 9 -39.79 -22.30 41.83
N ASN A 10 -39.44 -21.01 41.62
CA ASN A 10 -38.25 -20.29 42.10
C ASN A 10 -36.95 -21.07 42.37
N TYR A 11 -35.89 -20.72 41.63
CA TYR A 11 -34.64 -20.24 42.26
C TYR A 11 -33.98 -19.18 41.36
N ALA A 12 -33.98 -17.93 41.83
CA ALA A 12 -33.06 -16.92 41.36
C ALA A 12 -31.67 -17.28 41.89
N ILE A 13 -30.72 -17.58 41.00
CA ILE A 13 -29.29 -17.62 41.32
C ILE A 13 -28.67 -16.38 40.72
N THR A 14 -28.45 -15.36 41.56
CA THR A 14 -27.49 -14.31 41.30
C THR A 14 -26.10 -14.93 41.26
N ASN A 15 -25.47 -14.98 40.09
CA ASN A 15 -24.04 -15.21 40.01
C ASN A 15 -23.34 -14.04 39.32
N GLN A 16 -22.36 -13.55 40.05
CA GLN A 16 -21.52 -12.40 39.78
C GLN A 16 -20.57 -12.74 38.62
N ASN A 17 -20.41 -11.82 37.67
CA ASN A 17 -19.38 -11.81 36.62
C ASN A 17 -17.95 -11.86 37.23
N PRO A 18 -16.85 -12.15 36.47
CA PRO A 18 -16.70 -12.15 35.00
C PRO A 18 -15.72 -13.22 34.43
N CYS A 19 -16.13 -14.11 33.52
CA CYS A 19 -15.20 -14.69 32.54
C CYS A 19 -15.98 -15.40 31.43
N THR A 20 -16.52 -14.65 30.47
CA THR A 20 -17.05 -15.27 29.24
C THR A 20 -15.88 -15.59 28.32
N THR A 21 -15.33 -16.79 28.47
CA THR A 21 -14.68 -17.46 27.36
C THR A 21 -15.77 -17.68 26.31
N ASN A 22 -15.73 -16.92 25.22
CA ASN A 22 -16.63 -17.12 24.08
C ASN A 22 -16.32 -18.48 23.46
N HIS A 23 -16.91 -19.55 23.99
CA HIS A 23 -16.99 -20.82 23.28
C HIS A 23 -18.07 -20.65 22.21
N ILE A 24 -17.65 -20.32 20.99
CA ILE A 24 -18.51 -20.43 19.81
C ILE A 24 -18.79 -21.92 19.62
N PHE A 25 -19.90 -22.41 20.15
CA PHE A 25 -20.43 -23.72 19.80
C PHE A 25 -21.13 -23.60 18.44
N LEU A 26 -20.43 -24.02 17.38
CA LEU A 26 -21.06 -24.25 16.08
C LEU A 26 -21.90 -25.53 16.18
N SER A 27 -23.22 -25.39 16.15
CA SER A 27 -24.14 -26.54 16.04
C SER A 27 -23.98 -27.15 14.64
N PRO A 28 -23.79 -28.49 14.50
CA PRO A 28 -23.39 -29.08 13.23
C PRO A 28 -24.49 -29.13 12.16
N VAL A 29 -25.73 -28.75 12.47
CA VAL A 29 -26.90 -29.16 11.66
C VAL A 29 -27.56 -28.02 10.88
N SER A 30 -27.20 -26.74 11.12
CA SER A 30 -27.80 -25.59 10.42
C SER A 30 -26.83 -24.73 9.61
N ASN A 31 -25.52 -24.96 9.75
CA ASN A 31 -24.48 -24.07 9.24
C ASN A 31 -23.50 -24.79 8.29
N GLU A 32 -23.89 -25.90 7.66
CA GLU A 32 -23.01 -26.63 6.72
C GLU A 32 -22.50 -25.72 5.59
N LEU A 33 -23.32 -24.78 5.09
CA LEU A 33 -22.92 -23.78 4.10
C LEU A 33 -21.93 -22.74 4.63
N GLU A 34 -22.08 -22.31 5.89
CA GLU A 34 -21.14 -21.40 6.54
C GLU A 34 -19.83 -22.10 6.90
N TYR A 35 -19.90 -23.36 7.32
CA TYR A 35 -18.77 -24.23 7.61
C TYR A 35 -18.01 -24.59 6.33
N GLU A 36 -18.69 -24.89 5.22
CA GLU A 36 -18.08 -25.08 3.90
C GLU A 36 -17.45 -23.79 3.38
N ASN A 37 -18.11 -22.63 3.56
CA ASN A 37 -17.49 -21.34 3.28
C ASN A 37 -16.24 -21.12 4.14
N TRP A 38 -16.30 -21.39 5.45
CA TRP A 38 -15.16 -21.25 6.37
C TRP A 38 -14.01 -22.21 6.05
N THR A 39 -14.31 -23.48 5.76
CA THR A 39 -13.30 -24.49 5.39
C THR A 39 -12.71 -24.23 4.02
N ARG A 40 -13.46 -23.64 3.08
CA ARG A 40 -12.95 -23.14 1.81
C ARG A 40 -12.10 -21.87 1.98
N GLN A 41 -12.47 -20.98 2.91
CA GLN A 41 -11.71 -19.78 3.31
C GLN A 41 -10.40 -20.13 4.04
N ILE A 42 -10.38 -21.19 4.86
CA ILE A 42 -9.15 -21.72 5.47
C ILE A 42 -8.33 -22.52 4.45
N GLY A 43 -8.99 -23.31 3.60
CA GLY A 43 -8.35 -24.19 2.63
C GLY A 43 -7.52 -23.43 1.58
N SER A 44 -7.95 -22.23 1.16
CA SER A 44 -7.18 -21.38 0.25
C SER A 44 -5.89 -20.83 0.87
N LEU A 45 -5.78 -20.76 2.21
CA LEU A 45 -4.58 -20.31 2.91
C LEU A 45 -3.49 -21.39 3.02
N LEU A 46 -3.83 -22.67 2.78
CA LEU A 46 -2.91 -23.81 2.99
C LEU A 46 -1.95 -24.08 1.83
N GLN A 47 -2.06 -23.37 0.70
CA GLN A 47 -1.25 -23.64 -0.50
C GLN A 47 -0.05 -22.71 -0.70
N ILE A 48 0.27 -21.82 0.24
CA ILE A 48 1.27 -20.78 0.02
C ILE A 48 2.27 -20.77 1.20
N GLY A 49 3.57 -20.71 0.88
CA GLY A 49 4.69 -21.15 1.74
C GLY A 49 4.89 -20.46 3.09
N ASN A 50 5.97 -20.86 3.79
CA ASN A 50 6.30 -20.55 5.20
C ASN A 50 6.15 -19.08 5.65
N GLN A 51 6.22 -18.09 4.76
CA GLN A 51 5.99 -16.67 5.10
C GLN A 51 4.54 -16.37 5.51
N LEU A 52 3.56 -17.09 4.95
CA LEU A 52 2.15 -16.90 5.25
C LEU A 52 1.75 -17.46 6.62
N ALA A 53 2.46 -18.46 7.13
CA ALA A 53 2.22 -19.00 8.46
C ALA A 53 2.34 -17.93 9.55
N ASN A 54 3.31 -17.02 9.42
CA ASN A 54 3.52 -15.92 10.35
C ASN A 54 2.50 -14.79 10.17
N LEU A 55 1.94 -14.63 8.96
CA LEU A 55 0.92 -13.62 8.67
C LEU A 55 -0.49 -14.08 8.99
N LYS A 56 -0.75 -15.40 9.07
CA LYS A 56 -2.09 -15.95 9.26
C LYS A 56 -2.88 -15.29 10.41
N PRO A 57 -2.32 -15.08 11.62
CA PRO A 57 -3.07 -14.42 12.70
C PRO A 57 -3.51 -13.00 12.35
N ILE A 58 -2.68 -12.27 11.61
CA ILE A 58 -2.98 -10.92 11.13
C ILE A 58 -4.09 -10.97 10.08
N LEU A 59 -4.00 -11.91 9.12
CA LEU A 59 -5.01 -12.06 8.08
C LEU A 59 -6.37 -12.45 8.67
N ASP A 60 -6.40 -13.43 9.59
CA ASP A 60 -7.63 -13.84 10.28
C ASP A 60 -8.25 -12.66 11.04
N LEU A 61 -7.42 -11.87 11.76
CA LEU A 61 -7.88 -10.68 12.46
C LEU A 61 -8.46 -9.63 11.51
N LEU A 62 -7.79 -9.37 10.37
CA LEU A 62 -8.26 -8.43 9.36
C LEU A 62 -9.57 -8.91 8.71
N ILE A 63 -9.70 -10.21 8.44
CA ILE A 63 -10.94 -10.80 7.92
C ILE A 63 -12.07 -10.59 8.94
N ALA A 64 -11.85 -10.91 10.21
CA ALA A 64 -12.87 -10.80 11.25
C ALA A 64 -13.28 -9.35 11.55
N LEU A 65 -12.35 -8.39 11.50
CA LEU A 65 -12.63 -7.00 11.86
C LEU A 65 -13.08 -6.13 10.68
N VAL A 66 -12.53 -6.37 9.49
CA VAL A 66 -12.76 -5.51 8.32
C VAL A 66 -13.76 -6.15 7.35
N GLU A 67 -13.85 -7.48 7.35
CA GLU A 67 -14.68 -8.27 6.44
C GLU A 67 -14.53 -7.78 4.97
N PRO A 68 -13.30 -7.85 4.41
CA PRO A 68 -13.01 -7.36 3.07
C PRO A 68 -13.75 -8.19 2.01
N GLU A 69 -14.00 -7.61 0.84
CA GLU A 69 -14.51 -8.39 -0.31
C GLU A 69 -13.41 -9.26 -0.91
N ARG A 70 -12.18 -8.76 -0.98
CA ARG A 70 -10.99 -9.50 -1.44
C ARG A 70 -9.75 -9.07 -0.65
N MET A 71 -8.80 -9.98 -0.49
CA MET A 71 -7.50 -9.71 0.12
C MET A 71 -6.38 -10.27 -0.75
N PHE A 72 -5.37 -9.44 -1.03
CA PHE A 72 -4.19 -9.85 -1.78
C PHE A 72 -2.94 -9.75 -0.92
N LEU A 73 -1.96 -10.62 -1.19
CA LEU A 73 -0.60 -10.51 -0.67
C LEU A 73 0.38 -10.23 -1.80
N LEU A 74 1.03 -9.08 -1.72
CA LEU A 74 2.05 -8.66 -2.68
C LEU A 74 3.41 -8.68 -2.00
N ASN A 75 4.35 -9.45 -2.55
CA ASN A 75 5.71 -9.50 -2.03
C ASN A 75 6.58 -8.48 -2.75
N HIS A 76 7.25 -7.65 -1.96
CA HIS A 76 8.23 -6.67 -2.39
C HIS A 76 9.61 -7.22 -2.05
N GLU A 77 10.36 -7.61 -3.08
CA GLU A 77 11.69 -8.20 -2.91
C GLU A 77 12.67 -7.23 -2.26
N ALA A 78 13.66 -7.80 -1.55
CA ALA A 78 14.79 -7.05 -1.04
C ALA A 78 15.63 -6.46 -2.20
N ILE A 79 16.31 -5.35 -1.91
CA ILE A 79 17.29 -4.75 -2.80
C ILE A 79 18.58 -4.63 -1.99
N THR A 80 19.42 -5.66 -2.14
CA THR A 80 20.63 -5.88 -1.35
C THR A 80 21.62 -4.74 -1.48
N ASP A 81 21.73 -4.16 -2.68
CA ASP A 81 22.70 -3.12 -3.00
C ASP A 81 22.46 -1.82 -2.22
N TYR A 82 21.24 -1.65 -1.67
CA TYR A 82 20.82 -0.48 -0.91
C TYR A 82 20.33 -0.81 0.51
N ASP A 83 20.60 -2.01 1.02
CA ASP A 83 20.14 -2.51 2.33
C ASP A 83 18.61 -2.39 2.54
N ILE A 84 17.84 -2.55 1.47
CA ILE A 84 16.37 -2.52 1.52
C ILE A 84 15.88 -3.94 1.79
N LYS A 85 15.26 -4.13 2.95
CA LYS A 85 14.66 -5.41 3.36
C LYS A 85 13.42 -5.72 2.53
N ALA A 86 13.20 -7.01 2.29
CA ALA A 86 11.96 -7.49 1.69
C ALA A 86 10.77 -7.13 2.59
N SER A 87 9.64 -6.81 1.98
CA SER A 87 8.39 -6.53 2.68
C SER A 87 7.21 -7.21 2.00
N THR A 88 6.13 -7.43 2.74
CA THR A 88 4.88 -7.98 2.23
C THR A 88 3.77 -6.96 2.42
N GLU A 89 3.07 -6.63 1.36
CA GLU A 89 1.90 -5.78 1.40
C GLU A 89 0.63 -6.62 1.41
N ILE A 90 -0.20 -6.38 2.43
CA ILE A 90 -1.56 -6.87 2.54
C ILE A 90 -2.47 -5.81 1.91
N VAL A 91 -3.16 -6.17 0.84
CA VAL A 91 -4.09 -5.29 0.14
C VAL A 91 -5.51 -5.69 0.50
N LEU A 92 -6.25 -4.80 1.16
CA LEU A 92 -7.66 -5.00 1.49
C LEU A 92 -8.54 -4.32 0.45
N VAL A 93 -9.39 -5.08 -0.22
CA VAL A 93 -10.43 -4.53 -1.09
C VAL A 93 -11.74 -4.54 -0.31
N ILE A 94 -12.27 -3.36 -0.03
CA ILE A 94 -13.46 -3.18 0.81
C ILE A 94 -14.56 -2.43 0.07
N ASN A 95 -15.80 -2.73 0.41
CA ASN A 95 -16.95 -1.96 -0.02
C ASN A 95 -17.16 -0.78 0.91
N ARG A 96 -16.67 0.40 0.51
CA ARG A 96 -16.73 1.61 1.34
C ARG A 96 -18.18 2.08 1.58
N GLU A 97 -19.09 1.80 0.67
CA GLU A 97 -20.50 2.20 0.77
C GLU A 97 -21.25 1.42 1.87
N LYS A 98 -20.80 0.19 2.17
CA LYS A 98 -21.48 -0.68 3.14
C LYS A 98 -20.98 -0.59 4.57
N LYS A 99 -19.72 -0.16 4.81
CA LYS A 99 -19.06 -0.46 6.11
C LYS A 99 -18.42 0.70 6.88
N LEU A 100 -18.06 1.85 6.31
CA LEU A 100 -17.42 2.90 7.13
C LEU A 100 -17.71 4.34 6.65
N SER A 101 -18.21 5.17 7.58
CA SER A 101 -18.32 6.62 7.41
C SER A 101 -16.98 7.37 7.63
N SER A 102 -15.91 6.69 8.07
CA SER A 102 -14.57 7.29 8.18
C SER A 102 -13.43 6.28 8.05
N ASP A 103 -12.30 6.68 7.45
CA ASP A 103 -11.09 5.85 7.32
C ASP A 103 -10.32 5.62 8.65
N LYS A 104 -10.73 6.28 9.75
CA LYS A 104 -9.99 6.27 11.02
C LYS A 104 -9.90 4.89 11.69
N PRO A 105 -10.99 4.11 11.83
CA PRO A 105 -10.94 2.79 12.47
C PRO A 105 -10.07 1.81 11.69
N LEU A 106 -10.16 1.83 10.36
CA LEU A 106 -9.31 1.02 9.49
C LEU A 106 -7.83 1.32 9.76
N ARG A 107 -7.43 2.59 9.74
CA ARG A 107 -6.03 2.99 10.04
C ARG A 107 -5.57 2.52 11.42
N THR A 108 -6.44 2.55 12.42
CA THR A 108 -6.11 2.06 13.77
C THR A 108 -5.91 0.56 13.77
N ILE A 109 -6.82 -0.20 13.16
CA ILE A 109 -6.71 -1.66 13.02
C ILE A 109 -5.43 -2.01 12.26
N SER A 110 -5.11 -1.30 11.17
CA SER A 110 -3.87 -1.49 10.41
C SER A 110 -2.65 -1.36 11.30
N LYS A 111 -2.58 -0.28 12.09
CA LYS A 111 -1.45 0.01 12.98
C LYS A 111 -1.31 -1.05 14.07
N VAL A 112 -2.41 -1.51 14.64
CA VAL A 112 -2.41 -2.54 15.69
C VAL A 112 -2.02 -3.89 15.12
N ALA A 113 -2.65 -4.29 14.02
CA ALA A 113 -2.42 -5.59 13.38
C ALA A 113 -0.98 -5.74 12.85
N CYS A 114 -0.38 -4.63 12.39
CA CYS A 114 0.99 -4.63 11.86
C CYS A 114 2.05 -4.15 12.88
N PHE A 115 1.68 -3.88 14.13
CA PHE A 115 2.56 -3.20 15.11
C PHE A 115 3.91 -3.89 15.32
N GLN A 116 3.93 -5.23 15.29
CA GLN A 116 5.15 -6.03 15.52
C GLN A 116 5.85 -6.46 14.22
N ASN A 117 5.27 -6.13 13.05
CA ASN A 117 5.74 -6.60 11.76
C ASN A 117 6.19 -5.41 10.90
N ASN A 118 7.41 -4.93 11.14
CA ASN A 118 7.98 -3.78 10.44
C ASN A 118 8.13 -3.99 8.92
N ASN A 119 8.06 -5.24 8.44
CA ASN A 119 8.13 -5.60 7.03
C ASN A 119 6.74 -5.85 6.42
N VAL A 120 5.65 -5.53 7.12
CA VAL A 120 4.29 -5.69 6.62
C VAL A 120 3.66 -4.34 6.36
N LEU A 121 3.16 -4.16 5.15
CA LEU A 121 2.45 -2.96 4.71
C LEU A 121 0.97 -3.30 4.57
N LEU A 122 0.10 -2.31 4.80
CA LEU A 122 -1.33 -2.47 4.57
C LEU A 122 -1.85 -1.34 3.68
N SER A 123 -2.50 -1.72 2.58
CA SER A 123 -3.21 -0.80 1.69
C SER A 123 -4.69 -1.16 1.61
N VAL A 124 -5.53 -0.15 1.36
CA VAL A 124 -6.99 -0.29 1.37
C VAL A 124 -7.58 0.33 0.11
N HIS A 125 -8.22 -0.49 -0.70
CA HIS A 125 -8.78 -0.15 -2.00
C HIS A 125 -10.31 -0.31 -1.99
N SER A 126 -10.99 0.47 -2.83
CA SER A 126 -12.45 0.38 -2.97
C SER A 126 -12.82 -0.72 -3.95
N SER A 127 -13.74 -1.61 -3.57
CA SER A 127 -14.23 -2.64 -4.48
C SER A 127 -15.00 -2.07 -5.67
N THR A 128 -15.71 -0.96 -5.48
CA THR A 128 -16.49 -0.28 -6.52
C THR A 128 -15.67 0.15 -7.73
N LYS A 129 -14.35 0.31 -7.57
CA LYS A 129 -13.43 0.71 -8.65
C LYS A 129 -12.63 -0.45 -9.22
N LEU A 130 -12.54 -1.56 -8.50
CA LEU A 130 -11.62 -2.65 -8.84
C LEU A 130 -11.94 -3.24 -10.21
N ASP A 131 -13.20 -3.62 -10.43
CA ASP A 131 -13.61 -4.29 -11.66
C ASP A 131 -13.42 -3.37 -12.88
N GLY A 132 -13.82 -2.10 -12.77
CA GLY A 132 -13.57 -1.09 -13.82
C GLY A 132 -12.08 -0.92 -14.10
N TYR A 133 -11.25 -0.81 -13.07
CA TYR A 133 -9.79 -0.70 -13.24
C TYR A 133 -9.15 -1.92 -13.88
N LEU A 134 -9.65 -3.13 -13.62
CA LEU A 134 -9.16 -4.34 -14.28
C LEU A 134 -9.60 -4.41 -15.74
N THR A 135 -10.85 -4.03 -16.04
CA THR A 135 -11.38 -3.99 -17.41
C THR A 135 -10.71 -2.91 -18.26
N ASP A 136 -10.56 -1.70 -17.72
CA ASP A 136 -10.00 -0.54 -18.42
C ASP A 136 -8.46 -0.58 -18.51
N GLY A 137 -7.81 -1.49 -17.78
CA GLY A 137 -6.37 -1.66 -17.84
C GLY A 137 -5.56 -0.74 -16.94
N HIS A 138 -6.03 -0.38 -15.75
CA HIS A 138 -5.26 0.44 -14.82
C HIS A 138 -3.90 -0.21 -14.49
N PRO A 139 -2.74 0.45 -14.69
CA PRO A 139 -1.43 -0.20 -14.64
C PRO A 139 -1.15 -0.96 -13.34
N TYR A 140 -1.39 -0.34 -12.18
CA TYR A 140 -1.20 -0.99 -10.88
C TYR A 140 -2.10 -2.22 -10.66
N TYR A 141 -3.41 -2.08 -10.87
CA TYR A 141 -4.37 -3.15 -10.61
C TYR A 141 -4.14 -4.33 -11.56
N SER A 142 -4.01 -4.06 -12.86
CA SER A 142 -3.80 -5.09 -13.88
C SER A 142 -2.51 -5.90 -13.69
N SER A 143 -1.48 -5.30 -13.09
CA SER A 143 -0.20 -5.98 -12.81
C SER A 143 -0.19 -6.74 -11.47
N HIS A 144 -0.83 -6.21 -10.43
CA HIS A 144 -0.70 -6.73 -9.06
C HIS A 144 -1.92 -7.56 -8.60
N PHE A 145 -3.13 -7.28 -9.10
CA PHE A 145 -4.36 -7.93 -8.64
C PHE A 145 -4.63 -9.15 -9.51
N LYS A 146 -3.92 -10.24 -9.21
CA LYS A 146 -4.00 -11.53 -9.92
C LYS A 146 -4.43 -12.62 -8.95
N GLU A 147 -5.04 -13.68 -9.49
CA GLU A 147 -5.50 -14.84 -8.70
C GLU A 147 -4.36 -15.46 -7.87
N LYS A 148 -3.14 -15.52 -8.41
CA LYS A 148 -1.95 -16.01 -7.68
C LYS A 148 -1.59 -15.20 -6.42
N HIS A 149 -2.07 -13.96 -6.30
CA HIS A 149 -1.84 -13.11 -5.12
C HIS A 149 -3.08 -13.03 -4.22
N LEU A 150 -4.22 -13.58 -4.64
CA LEU A 150 -5.47 -13.55 -3.90
C LEU A 150 -5.41 -14.61 -2.78
N VAL A 151 -5.49 -14.15 -1.54
CA VAL A 151 -5.45 -15.04 -0.36
C VAL A 151 -6.81 -15.20 0.32
N PHE A 152 -7.74 -14.29 0.04
CA PHE A 152 -9.11 -14.35 0.53
C PHE A 152 -10.07 -13.70 -0.46
N SER A 153 -11.22 -14.33 -0.66
CA SER A 153 -12.37 -13.74 -1.37
C SER A 153 -13.64 -13.97 -0.54
N GLY A 154 -14.28 -12.87 -0.13
CA GLY A 154 -15.62 -12.88 0.43
C GLY A 154 -16.71 -12.95 -0.65
N THR A 155 -16.32 -12.90 -1.93
CA THR A 155 -17.25 -12.94 -3.07
C THR A 155 -17.17 -14.29 -3.79
N MET A 156 -18.31 -14.76 -4.32
CA MET A 156 -18.37 -15.97 -5.15
C MET A 156 -17.88 -15.73 -6.59
N TYR A 157 -17.72 -14.47 -7.00
CA TYR A 157 -17.31 -14.09 -8.33
C TYR A 157 -15.79 -14.13 -8.49
N ARG A 158 -15.33 -14.74 -9.59
CA ARG A 158 -13.92 -14.77 -9.97
C ARG A 158 -13.39 -13.35 -10.17
N LEU A 159 -12.08 -13.18 -9.96
CA LEU A 159 -11.41 -11.92 -10.27
C LEU A 159 -11.44 -11.70 -11.78
N LEU A 160 -11.88 -10.52 -12.21
CA LEU A 160 -11.77 -10.13 -13.61
C LEU A 160 -10.31 -10.05 -14.03
N GLN A 161 -10.04 -10.41 -15.28
CA GLN A 161 -8.69 -10.35 -15.83
C GLN A 161 -8.64 -9.27 -16.91
N THR A 162 -7.60 -8.46 -16.86
CA THR A 162 -7.32 -7.48 -17.90
C THR A 162 -7.01 -8.20 -19.22
N PRO A 163 -7.64 -7.82 -20.35
CA PRO A 163 -7.34 -8.41 -21.65
C PRO A 163 -5.87 -8.29 -22.03
N GLN A 164 -5.32 -9.29 -22.71
CA GLN A 164 -3.88 -9.33 -23.03
C GLN A 164 -3.44 -8.17 -23.94
N GLU A 165 -4.31 -7.74 -24.85
CA GLU A 165 -4.07 -6.59 -25.74
C GLU A 165 -3.90 -5.31 -24.91
N VAL A 166 -4.82 -5.08 -23.97
CA VAL A 166 -4.79 -3.95 -23.03
C VAL A 166 -3.54 -4.02 -22.14
N LEU A 167 -3.19 -5.21 -21.62
CA LEU A 167 -1.97 -5.41 -20.82
C LEU A 167 -0.71 -5.01 -21.59
N THR A 168 -0.64 -5.33 -22.88
CA THR A 168 0.52 -5.01 -23.72
C THR A 168 0.64 -3.50 -23.94
N GLU A 169 -0.49 -2.84 -24.19
CA GLU A 169 -0.56 -1.38 -24.36
C GLU A 169 -0.16 -0.64 -23.08
N ILE A 170 -0.77 -0.98 -21.94
CA ILE A 170 -0.49 -0.29 -20.67
C ILE A 170 0.95 -0.51 -20.19
N LYS A 171 1.53 -1.69 -20.48
CA LYS A 171 2.95 -1.98 -20.19
C LYS A 171 3.85 -1.04 -20.99
N LYS A 172 3.56 -0.85 -22.29
CA LYS A 172 4.31 0.06 -23.16
C LYS A 172 4.19 1.51 -22.67
N ILE A 173 2.97 1.97 -22.38
CA ILE A 173 2.74 3.33 -21.88
C ILE A 173 3.46 3.55 -20.54
N ALA A 174 3.34 2.61 -19.61
CA ALA A 174 4.01 2.70 -18.30
C ALA A 174 5.53 2.81 -18.45
N LYS A 175 6.11 2.03 -19.37
CA LYS A 175 7.54 2.09 -19.71
C LYS A 175 7.94 3.46 -20.28
N ASP A 176 7.24 3.92 -21.31
CA ASP A 176 7.55 5.19 -21.98
C ASP A 176 7.44 6.39 -21.00
N VAL A 177 6.42 6.40 -20.14
CA VAL A 177 6.24 7.44 -19.11
C VAL A 177 7.35 7.40 -18.07
N PHE A 178 7.71 6.21 -17.59
CA PHE A 178 8.72 6.05 -16.56
C PHE A 178 10.10 6.45 -17.09
N GLU A 179 10.51 5.94 -18.25
CA GLU A 179 11.83 6.21 -18.84
C GLU A 179 12.04 7.71 -19.09
N LYS A 180 11.08 8.38 -19.74
CA LYS A 180 11.14 9.84 -19.97
C LYS A 180 11.15 10.63 -18.67
N GLY A 181 10.37 10.21 -17.68
CA GLY A 181 10.32 10.86 -16.38
C GLY A 181 11.63 10.76 -15.62
N ILE A 182 12.28 9.59 -15.70
CA ILE A 182 13.57 9.33 -15.07
C ILE A 182 14.70 10.11 -15.76
N GLU A 183 14.75 10.14 -17.09
CA GLU A 183 15.72 10.96 -17.85
C GLU A 183 15.68 12.43 -17.38
N LYS A 184 14.48 13.02 -17.37
CA LYS A 184 14.28 14.40 -16.90
C LYS A 184 14.69 14.60 -15.43
N THR A 185 14.41 13.61 -14.58
CA THR A 185 14.79 13.63 -13.16
C THR A 185 16.31 13.65 -13.01
N GLN A 186 17.01 12.84 -13.79
CA GLN A 186 18.48 12.77 -13.80
C GLN A 186 19.08 14.09 -14.28
N ASP A 187 18.61 14.64 -15.40
CA ASP A 187 19.06 15.95 -15.91
C ASP A 187 18.89 17.05 -14.84
N THR A 188 17.78 17.00 -14.10
CA THR A 188 17.50 17.98 -13.03
C THR A 188 18.46 17.79 -11.85
N LEU A 189 18.81 16.55 -11.50
CA LEU A 189 19.78 16.25 -10.44
C LEU A 189 21.21 16.65 -10.86
N GLU A 190 21.61 16.40 -12.10
CA GLU A 190 22.91 16.83 -12.64
C GLU A 190 23.08 18.34 -12.49
N ARG A 191 22.05 19.12 -12.83
CA ARG A 191 22.04 20.57 -12.61
C ARG A 191 22.14 20.95 -11.13
N ALA A 192 21.56 20.15 -10.23
CA ALA A 192 21.69 20.39 -8.79
C ALA A 192 23.14 20.22 -8.33
N ILE A 193 23.82 19.17 -8.82
CA ILE A 193 25.22 18.88 -8.55
C ILE A 193 26.11 20.01 -9.11
N GLU A 194 25.89 20.45 -10.35
CA GLU A 194 26.62 21.60 -10.90
C GLU A 194 26.44 22.89 -10.07
N CYS A 195 25.25 23.11 -9.51
CA CYS A 195 25.00 24.25 -8.64
C CYS A 195 25.73 24.12 -7.30
N GLU A 196 25.80 22.91 -6.74
CA GLU A 196 26.58 22.61 -5.53
C GLU A 196 28.07 22.88 -5.76
N GLU A 197 28.66 22.38 -6.86
CA GLU A 197 30.07 22.59 -7.22
C GLU A 197 30.43 24.07 -7.37
N LYS A 198 29.47 24.89 -7.82
CA LYS A 198 29.59 26.35 -7.94
C LYS A 198 29.27 27.10 -6.63
N ASN A 199 29.07 26.38 -5.53
CA ASN A 199 28.68 26.91 -4.22
C ASN A 199 27.35 27.70 -4.21
N MET A 200 26.45 27.42 -5.16
CA MET A 200 25.11 28.01 -5.25
C MET A 200 24.08 27.13 -4.52
N LEU A 201 24.28 26.94 -3.20
CA LEU A 201 23.60 25.91 -2.41
C LEU A 201 22.07 26.06 -2.40
N ASN A 202 21.54 27.28 -2.28
CA ASN A 202 20.09 27.52 -2.33
C ASN A 202 19.47 27.10 -3.68
N LEU A 203 20.17 27.36 -4.79
CA LEU A 203 19.73 26.94 -6.11
C LEU A 203 19.84 25.42 -6.28
N SER A 204 20.92 24.82 -5.76
CA SER A 204 21.07 23.36 -5.72
C SER A 204 19.92 22.70 -4.95
N ALA A 205 19.56 23.24 -3.79
CA ALA A 205 18.43 22.76 -3.00
C ALA A 205 17.10 22.84 -3.75
N LEU A 206 16.86 23.92 -4.52
CA LEU A 206 15.70 24.02 -5.40
C LEU A 206 15.70 22.93 -6.48
N MET A 207 16.84 22.70 -7.12
CA MET A 207 16.96 21.66 -8.14
C MET A 207 16.74 20.27 -7.55
N ILE A 208 17.20 20.02 -6.32
CA ILE A 208 16.91 18.78 -5.58
C ILE A 208 15.42 18.65 -5.29
N HIS A 209 14.76 19.70 -4.78
CA HIS A 209 13.31 19.68 -4.55
C HIS A 209 12.57 19.31 -5.83
N GLN A 210 12.94 19.94 -6.95
CA GLN A 210 12.32 19.69 -8.25
C GLN A 210 12.60 18.28 -8.77
N SER A 211 13.81 17.75 -8.57
CA SER A 211 14.16 16.37 -8.94
C SER A 211 13.33 15.36 -8.14
N LEU A 212 13.18 15.56 -6.82
CA LEU A 212 12.33 14.73 -5.96
C LEU A 212 10.85 14.80 -6.35
N GLU A 213 10.34 15.99 -6.64
CA GLU A 213 8.97 16.15 -7.12
C GLU A 213 8.76 15.38 -8.43
N GLN A 214 9.70 15.49 -9.38
CA GLN A 214 9.63 14.81 -10.66
C GLN A 214 9.59 13.29 -10.49
N ILE A 215 10.52 12.68 -9.74
CA ILE A 215 10.54 11.22 -9.59
C ILE A 215 9.28 10.69 -8.90
N PHE A 216 8.79 11.35 -7.85
CA PHE A 216 7.54 10.92 -7.22
C PHE A 216 6.35 11.05 -8.17
N ARG A 217 6.27 12.13 -8.95
CA ARG A 217 5.23 12.29 -9.97
C ARG A 217 5.35 11.26 -11.08
N THR A 218 6.55 10.95 -11.55
CA THR A 218 6.79 9.91 -12.55
C THR A 218 6.24 8.57 -12.08
N ILE A 219 6.53 8.17 -10.85
CA ILE A 219 5.99 6.93 -10.26
C ILE A 219 4.45 6.97 -10.24
N LEU A 220 3.86 8.07 -9.80
CA LEU A 220 2.41 8.22 -9.76
C LEU A 220 1.79 8.17 -11.15
N TRP A 221 2.33 8.87 -12.14
CA TRP A 221 1.83 8.86 -13.51
C TRP A 221 1.96 7.47 -14.17
N THR A 222 3.05 6.76 -13.88
CA THR A 222 3.26 5.39 -14.36
C THR A 222 2.21 4.42 -13.82
N PHE A 223 1.81 4.54 -12.54
CA PHE A 223 0.96 3.53 -11.90
C PHE A 223 -0.49 3.92 -11.65
N GLU A 224 -0.81 5.20 -11.43
CA GLU A 224 -2.14 5.71 -11.07
C GLU A 224 -2.94 6.22 -12.27
N HIS A 225 -2.31 6.39 -13.44
CA HIS A 225 -2.91 6.79 -14.73
C HIS A 225 -3.59 8.17 -14.77
N PHE A 226 -3.80 8.82 -13.62
CA PHE A 226 -4.34 10.18 -13.50
C PHE A 226 -3.29 11.16 -12.98
N PRO A 227 -3.32 12.42 -13.45
CA PRO A 227 -2.40 13.43 -12.96
C PRO A 227 -2.72 13.73 -11.49
N PHE A 228 -1.78 13.44 -10.60
CA PHE A 228 -1.85 13.84 -9.21
C PHE A 228 -1.72 15.38 -9.11
N ASN A 229 -2.86 16.05 -9.24
CA ASN A 229 -2.94 17.50 -9.27
C ASN A 229 -3.02 18.06 -7.84
N GLY A 230 -2.20 19.07 -7.53
CA GLY A 230 -2.50 20.00 -6.44
C GLY A 230 -1.60 20.03 -5.22
N THR A 231 -0.46 19.32 -5.18
CA THR A 231 0.52 19.55 -4.10
C THR A 231 1.98 19.43 -4.54
N HIS A 232 2.77 20.43 -4.15
CA HIS A 232 4.24 20.45 -4.24
C HIS A 232 4.90 19.97 -2.94
N ASN A 233 4.10 19.42 -2.02
CA ASN A 233 4.59 18.92 -0.75
C ASN A 233 5.24 17.55 -0.96
N LEU A 234 6.58 17.51 -0.89
CA LEU A 234 7.35 16.31 -1.15
C LEU A 234 7.01 15.15 -0.21
N PHE A 235 6.70 15.42 1.05
CA PHE A 235 6.33 14.36 2.00
C PHE A 235 5.01 13.67 1.59
N LYS A 236 4.00 14.44 1.15
CA LYS A 236 2.76 13.87 0.62
C LYS A 236 3.01 13.07 -0.66
N LEU A 237 3.82 13.61 -1.57
CA LEU A 237 4.18 12.94 -2.83
C LEU A 237 4.92 11.62 -2.58
N GLN A 238 5.96 11.63 -1.73
CA GLN A 238 6.70 10.42 -1.34
C GLN A 238 5.74 9.38 -0.78
N LYS A 239 4.87 9.77 0.15
CA LYS A 239 3.91 8.85 0.77
C LYS A 239 2.98 8.18 -0.25
N HIS A 240 2.52 8.94 -1.25
CA HIS A 240 1.70 8.39 -2.33
C HIS A 240 2.52 7.49 -3.26
N ALA A 241 3.71 7.92 -3.69
CA ALA A 241 4.59 7.12 -4.54
C ALA A 241 4.98 5.80 -3.86
N CYS A 242 5.18 5.80 -2.54
CA CYS A 242 5.48 4.61 -1.74
C CYS A 242 4.31 3.62 -1.64
N LEU A 243 3.08 3.99 -2.02
CA LEU A 243 2.00 3.01 -2.19
C LEU A 243 2.30 2.08 -3.38
N TYR A 244 3.01 2.58 -4.38
CA TYR A 244 3.36 1.83 -5.59
C TYR A 244 4.76 1.25 -5.52
N MET A 245 5.70 1.94 -4.86
CA MET A 245 7.09 1.50 -4.67
C MET A 245 7.51 1.67 -3.19
N PRO A 246 7.09 0.77 -2.29
CA PRO A 246 7.38 0.91 -0.87
C PRO A 246 8.87 0.92 -0.50
N GLN A 247 9.72 0.35 -1.35
CA GLN A 247 11.18 0.34 -1.23
C GLN A 247 11.78 1.75 -1.19
N LEU A 248 11.06 2.77 -1.67
CA LEU A 248 11.53 4.16 -1.66
C LEU A 248 11.30 4.86 -0.32
N PHE A 249 10.56 4.23 0.59
CA PHE A 249 10.20 4.85 1.87
C PHE A 249 11.43 5.03 2.76
N GLY A 250 11.63 6.25 3.24
CA GLY A 250 12.70 6.56 4.21
C GLY A 250 14.08 6.81 3.63
N ILE A 251 14.29 6.67 2.31
CA ILE A 251 15.58 7.03 1.66
C ILE A 251 15.90 8.51 1.89
N ILE A 252 14.90 9.37 1.67
CA ILE A 252 14.92 10.77 2.10
C ILE A 252 14.06 10.87 3.33
N ASP A 253 14.66 11.35 4.42
CA ASP A 253 13.98 11.53 5.69
C ASP A 253 12.98 12.70 5.61
N LYS A 254 11.95 12.61 6.46
CA LYS A 254 10.86 13.58 6.50
C LYS A 254 11.37 15.01 6.77
N SER A 255 12.35 15.18 7.66
CA SER A 255 12.95 16.48 7.98
C SER A 255 13.57 17.13 6.75
N SER A 256 14.34 16.37 5.96
CA SER A 256 14.95 16.86 4.71
C SER A 256 13.89 17.29 3.70
N LEU A 257 12.82 16.50 3.54
CA LEU A 257 11.71 16.86 2.64
C LEU A 257 10.98 18.13 3.08
N GLU A 258 10.76 18.30 4.38
CA GLU A 258 10.15 19.51 4.94
C GLU A 258 11.04 20.73 4.77
N CYS A 259 12.36 20.60 4.99
CA CYS A 259 13.32 21.69 4.79
C CYS A 259 13.39 22.12 3.32
N LEU A 260 13.45 21.17 2.37
CA LEU A 260 13.40 21.45 0.94
C LEU A 260 12.09 22.14 0.53
N TYR A 261 10.97 21.71 1.10
CA TYR A 261 9.68 22.34 0.84
C TYR A 261 9.62 23.78 1.37
N MET A 262 10.18 24.03 2.55
CA MET A 262 10.32 25.39 3.09
C MET A 262 11.23 26.24 2.23
N ALA A 263 12.38 25.70 1.78
CA ALA A 263 13.31 26.38 0.88
C ALA A 263 12.65 26.79 -0.44
N TYR A 264 11.82 25.90 -1.00
CA TYR A 264 11.01 26.18 -2.18
C TYR A 264 10.01 27.32 -1.94
N GLN A 265 9.32 27.33 -0.79
CA GLN A 265 8.38 28.40 -0.44
C GLN A 265 9.08 29.72 -0.11
N SER A 266 10.28 29.66 0.47
CA SER A 266 11.05 30.82 0.91
C SER A 266 11.87 31.48 -0.19
N GLN A 267 11.70 31.09 -1.45
CA GLN A 267 12.28 31.81 -2.60
C GLN A 267 11.90 33.30 -2.64
N ALA A 268 10.85 33.69 -1.91
CA ALA A 268 10.43 35.07 -1.71
C ALA A 268 11.03 35.76 -0.47
N MET A 269 11.90 35.11 0.32
CA MET A 269 12.44 35.63 1.58
C MET A 269 13.97 35.66 1.58
N ASP A 270 14.54 36.86 1.71
CA ASP A 270 15.98 37.16 1.60
C ASP A 270 16.91 36.51 2.65
N ARG A 271 16.41 35.67 3.57
CA ARG A 271 17.18 35.21 4.76
C ARG A 271 17.30 33.70 4.95
N PHE A 272 16.89 32.89 3.98
CA PHE A 272 16.99 31.45 4.13
C PHE A 272 18.31 30.93 3.55
N ASP A 273 19.23 30.54 4.43
CA ASP A 273 20.48 29.86 4.07
C ASP A 273 20.32 28.35 4.28
N ILE A 274 20.25 27.60 3.18
CA ILE A 274 20.08 26.15 3.24
C ILE A 274 21.28 25.44 3.89
N SER A 275 22.47 26.04 3.84
CA SER A 275 23.71 25.41 4.31
C SER A 275 23.73 25.20 5.83
N GLU A 276 22.94 25.99 6.57
CA GLU A 276 22.77 25.83 8.02
C GLU A 276 21.88 24.64 8.38
N VAL A 277 21.09 24.12 7.43
CA VAL A 277 20.00 23.17 7.70
C VAL A 277 20.22 21.83 6.99
N LEU A 278 20.78 21.82 5.78
CA LEU A 278 20.98 20.62 4.98
C LEU A 278 22.41 20.52 4.44
N ASP A 279 22.93 19.29 4.47
CA ASP A 279 24.08 18.91 3.66
C ASP A 279 23.60 18.55 2.25
N ILE A 280 23.83 19.47 1.31
CA ILE A 280 23.42 19.34 -0.09
C ILE A 280 24.10 18.14 -0.77
N SER A 281 25.36 17.89 -0.46
CA SER A 281 26.14 16.80 -1.06
C SER A 281 25.58 15.43 -0.69
N ILE A 282 25.29 15.24 0.60
CA ILE A 282 24.63 14.02 1.10
C ILE A 282 23.27 13.86 0.43
N LEU A 283 22.53 14.95 0.25
CA LEU A 283 21.19 14.90 -0.32
C LEU A 283 21.21 14.56 -1.81
N CYS A 284 22.12 15.13 -2.61
CA CYS A 284 22.37 14.73 -4.00
C CYS A 284 22.60 13.22 -4.12
N ASN A 285 23.49 12.67 -3.26
CA ASN A 285 23.77 11.23 -3.24
C ASN A 285 22.55 10.37 -2.88
N LYS A 286 21.74 10.82 -1.90
CA LYS A 286 20.50 10.12 -1.55
C LYS A 286 19.47 10.17 -2.68
N VAL A 287 19.35 11.29 -3.40
CA VAL A 287 18.44 11.41 -4.56
C VAL A 287 18.90 10.49 -5.69
N GLN A 288 20.20 10.44 -5.98
CA GLN A 288 20.75 9.50 -6.96
C GLN A 288 20.45 8.04 -6.58
N THR A 289 20.63 7.71 -5.30
CA THR A 289 20.28 6.39 -4.76
C THR A 289 18.80 6.08 -4.96
N LEU A 290 17.91 7.03 -4.64
CA LEU A 290 16.46 6.92 -4.85
C LEU A 290 16.11 6.68 -6.32
N ILE A 291 16.76 7.38 -7.26
CA ILE A 291 16.58 7.18 -8.71
C ILE A 291 16.96 5.75 -9.11
N ASN A 292 18.10 5.26 -8.65
CA ASN A 292 18.58 3.92 -9.00
C ASN A 292 17.64 2.84 -8.45
N ILE A 293 17.23 2.95 -7.19
CA ILE A 293 16.26 2.03 -6.59
C ILE A 293 14.94 2.05 -7.37
N ALA A 294 14.45 3.23 -7.76
CA ALA A 294 13.22 3.33 -8.54
C ALA A 294 13.35 2.62 -9.90
N LYS A 295 14.50 2.73 -10.58
CA LYS A 295 14.78 1.98 -11.82
C LYS A 295 14.73 0.47 -11.59
N ASP A 296 15.42 -0.04 -10.57
CA ASP A 296 15.48 -1.47 -10.27
C ASP A 296 14.11 -2.04 -9.92
N VAL A 297 13.37 -1.33 -9.07
CA VAL A 297 11.99 -1.68 -8.70
C VAL A 297 11.07 -1.66 -9.92
N PHE A 298 11.24 -0.67 -10.81
CA PHE A 298 10.43 -0.55 -12.01
C PHE A 298 10.62 -1.75 -12.94
N VAL A 299 11.86 -2.18 -13.18
CA VAL A 299 12.14 -3.36 -14.01
C VAL A 299 11.44 -4.61 -13.46
N LYS A 300 11.52 -4.82 -12.13
CA LYS A 300 10.82 -5.93 -11.47
C LYS A 300 9.31 -5.82 -11.64
N LYS A 301 8.73 -4.64 -11.44
CA LYS A 301 7.28 -4.41 -11.60
C LYS A 301 6.81 -4.57 -13.05
N LEU A 302 7.64 -4.20 -14.02
CA LEU A 302 7.32 -4.35 -15.43
C LEU A 302 7.20 -5.84 -15.83
N SER A 303 7.98 -6.72 -15.19
CA SER A 303 7.87 -8.17 -15.39
C SER A 303 6.55 -8.77 -14.88
N LEU A 304 5.86 -8.08 -13.96
CA LEU A 304 4.57 -8.53 -13.45
C LEU A 304 3.48 -8.51 -14.53
N PHE A 305 3.61 -7.65 -15.54
CA PHE A 305 2.70 -7.63 -16.70
C PHE A 305 2.81 -8.91 -17.55
N ASP A 306 3.98 -9.55 -17.58
CA ASP A 306 4.24 -10.77 -18.37
C ASP A 306 3.90 -12.06 -17.63
N SER A 307 3.73 -11.98 -16.31
CA SER A 307 3.35 -13.12 -15.50
C SER A 307 1.98 -13.64 -15.95
N LYS A 308 1.92 -14.84 -16.53
CA LYS A 308 0.67 -15.54 -16.78
C LYS A 308 -0.12 -15.69 -15.47
N ASN A 309 -1.45 -15.63 -15.59
CA ASN A 309 -2.39 -15.80 -14.48
C ASN A 309 -2.32 -17.20 -13.89
#